data_AF-A0A2S2CTV1-F1
#
_entry.id   AF-A0A2S2CTV1-F1
#
_cell.length_a   1.000
_cell.length_b   1.000
_cell.length_c   1.000
_cell.angle_alpha   90.00
_cell.angle_beta   90.00
_cell.angle_gamma   90.00
#
_symmetry.space_group_name_H-M   'P 1'
#
loop_
_entity.id
_entity.type
_entity.pdbx_description
1 polymer ?
#
loop_
_entity_poly.entity_id
_entity_poly.type
_entity_poly.pdbx_seq_one_letter_code
_entity_poly.pdbx_strand_id
1 'polypeptide(L)'
;MAPVPPGRDLPLAPPITSFALPPQWVTIRSTQDWRRAGRFEKDLSRDCAARRFRELMPLRFRAYFKGEVLGVAFGHGLNLHDPQKKADRKLIYLFRDGDATSCTVLSITNEDARVLNDAQPETAAGAGAKPGGTPPGRY
;
A
#
# COMPACT_ATOMS: atom_id res chain seq x y z
N MET A 1 20.12 34.42 -33.54
CA MET A 1 19.08 33.49 -33.06
C MET A 1 17.91 33.64 -34.02
N ALA A 2 17.63 32.63 -34.85
CA ALA A 2 16.51 32.72 -35.80
C ALA A 2 15.18 32.50 -35.05
N PRO A 3 14.10 33.23 -35.38
CA PRO A 3 12.80 33.05 -34.75
C PRO A 3 12.23 31.66 -35.06
N VAL A 4 11.69 31.00 -34.05
CA VAL A 4 11.10 29.66 -34.16
C VAL A 4 9.86 29.74 -35.07
N PRO A 5 9.73 28.89 -36.11
CA PRO A 5 8.60 28.94 -37.03
C PRO A 5 7.28 28.53 -36.34
N PRO A 6 6.15 29.18 -36.67
CA PRO A 6 4.85 28.88 -36.07
C PRO A 6 4.27 27.59 -36.68
N GLY A 7 3.70 26.71 -35.84
CA GLY A 7 3.02 25.50 -36.31
C GLY A 7 3.30 24.20 -35.54
N ARG A 8 3.74 24.26 -34.29
CA ARG A 8 3.69 23.11 -33.38
C ARG A 8 2.82 23.44 -32.17
N ASP A 9 1.52 23.51 -32.41
CA ASP A 9 0.51 23.18 -31.41
C ASP A 9 0.66 21.69 -31.07
N LEU A 10 1.73 21.34 -30.35
CA LEU A 10 1.69 20.14 -29.53
C LEU A 10 0.52 20.38 -28.58
N PRO A 11 -0.49 19.48 -28.51
CA PRO A 11 -1.56 19.67 -27.55
C PRO A 11 -0.89 19.85 -26.19
N LEU A 12 -1.09 21.03 -25.59
CA LEU A 12 -0.75 21.27 -24.18
C LEU A 12 -1.21 20.00 -23.47
N ALA A 13 -0.30 19.35 -22.74
CA ALA A 13 -0.65 18.20 -21.92
C ALA A 13 -2.00 18.49 -21.27
N PRO A 14 -2.97 17.55 -21.32
CA PRO A 14 -4.33 17.83 -20.85
C PRO A 14 -4.22 18.51 -19.50
N PRO A 15 -5.07 19.53 -19.21
CA PRO A 15 -5.04 20.21 -17.91
C PRO A 15 -4.98 19.12 -16.86
N ILE A 16 -4.15 19.29 -15.82
CA ILE A 16 -4.00 18.32 -14.73
C ILE A 16 -5.38 18.20 -14.08
N THR A 17 -6.26 17.42 -14.66
CA THR A 17 -7.52 17.01 -14.09
C THR A 17 -7.04 16.12 -12.97
N SER A 18 -7.26 16.59 -11.75
CA SER A 18 -7.14 15.79 -10.55
C SER A 18 -8.17 14.67 -10.67
N PHE A 19 -7.89 13.66 -11.50
CA PHE A 19 -8.53 12.38 -11.38
C PHE A 19 -8.23 11.97 -9.95
N ALA A 20 -9.27 11.93 -9.12
CA ALA A 20 -9.13 11.46 -7.75
C ALA A 20 -8.52 10.07 -7.84
N LEU A 21 -7.23 9.96 -7.48
CA LEU A 21 -6.55 8.68 -7.46
C LEU A 21 -7.40 7.76 -6.57
N PRO A 22 -7.63 6.51 -6.97
CA PRO A 22 -8.42 5.59 -6.17
C PRO A 22 -7.83 5.56 -4.74
N PRO A 23 -8.67 5.60 -3.70
CA PRO A 23 -8.21 5.72 -2.33
C PRO A 23 -7.23 4.59 -2.00
N GLN A 24 -6.03 4.97 -1.58
CA GLN A 24 -5.00 4.05 -1.11
C GLN A 24 -5.19 3.85 0.39
N TRP A 25 -5.25 2.59 0.82
CA TRP A 25 -5.52 2.23 2.20
C TRP A 25 -4.23 1.76 2.86
N VAL A 26 -3.83 2.44 3.94
CA VAL A 26 -2.76 1.96 4.79
C VAL A 26 -3.35 0.91 5.72
N THR A 27 -2.98 -0.34 5.53
CA THR A 27 -3.47 -1.45 6.35
C THR A 27 -2.51 -1.79 7.47
N ILE A 28 -1.21 -1.58 7.23
CA ILE A 28 -0.16 -1.86 8.21
C ILE A 28 0.81 -0.68 8.25
N ARG A 29 1.20 -0.26 9.45
CA ARG A 29 2.29 0.68 9.65
C ARG A 29 3.16 0.18 10.80
N SER A 30 4.46 0.03 10.56
CA SER A 30 5.42 -0.45 11.54
C SER A 30 6.76 0.27 11.39
N THR A 31 7.46 0.48 12.52
CA THR A 31 8.83 1.00 12.53
C THR A 31 9.89 -0.10 12.36
N GLN A 32 9.43 -1.36 12.28
CA GLN A 32 10.30 -2.53 12.11
C GLN A 32 10.74 -2.71 10.65
N ASP A 33 11.74 -3.57 10.46
CA ASP A 33 12.15 -4.03 9.14
C ASP A 33 11.08 -5.00 8.60
N TRP A 34 10.64 -4.79 7.35
CA TRP A 34 9.64 -5.65 6.70
C TRP A 34 10.08 -7.12 6.63
N ARG A 35 11.39 -7.40 6.61
CA ARG A 35 11.94 -8.76 6.63
C ARG A 35 11.61 -9.53 7.91
N ARG A 36 11.26 -8.81 8.99
CA ARG A 36 10.86 -9.37 10.28
C ARG A 36 9.36 -9.40 10.48
N ALA A 37 8.60 -8.86 9.53
CA ALA A 37 7.15 -8.72 9.65
C ALA A 37 6.41 -10.07 9.57
N GLY A 38 7.02 -11.08 8.94
CA GLY A 38 6.34 -12.33 8.65
C GLY A 38 7.24 -13.44 8.13
N ARG A 39 6.60 -14.46 7.58
CA ARG A 39 7.26 -15.63 6.98
C ARG A 39 7.52 -15.38 5.50
N PHE A 40 8.73 -15.71 5.04
CA PHE A 40 9.05 -15.67 3.62
C PHE A 40 8.47 -16.86 2.87
N GLU A 41 7.72 -16.56 1.81
CA GLU A 41 7.07 -17.57 0.97
C GLU A 41 7.87 -17.74 -0.32
N LYS A 42 8.84 -18.67 -0.33
CA LYS A 42 9.77 -18.85 -1.47
C LYS A 42 9.05 -19.24 -2.76
N ASP A 43 8.08 -20.14 -2.66
CA ASP A 43 7.33 -20.62 -3.82
C ASP A 43 6.39 -19.54 -4.36
N LEU A 44 5.72 -18.79 -3.48
CA LEU A 44 4.88 -17.67 -3.89
C LEU A 44 5.70 -16.49 -4.43
N SER A 45 6.92 -16.27 -3.92
CA SER A 45 7.85 -15.28 -4.47
C SER A 45 8.23 -15.64 -5.91
N ARG A 46 8.49 -16.92 -6.19
CA ARG A 46 8.75 -17.41 -7.55
C ARG A 46 7.54 -17.21 -8.45
N ASP A 47 6.34 -17.49 -7.96
CA ASP A 47 5.12 -17.27 -8.72
C ASP A 47 4.82 -15.79 -8.95
N CYS A 48 5.15 -14.94 -7.98
CA CYS A 48 5.04 -13.50 -8.13
C CYS A 48 6.01 -12.95 -9.18
N ALA A 49 7.27 -13.39 -9.16
CA ALA A 49 8.24 -13.06 -10.20
C ALA A 49 7.78 -13.54 -11.59
N ALA A 50 7.02 -14.63 -11.65
CA ALA A 50 6.37 -15.14 -12.88
C ALA A 50 5.00 -14.50 -13.17
N ARG A 51 4.57 -13.47 -12.40
CA ARG A 51 3.27 -12.78 -12.53
C ARG A 51 2.04 -13.64 -12.31
N ARG A 52 2.20 -14.83 -11.70
CA ARG A 52 1.14 -15.79 -11.37
C ARG A 52 0.61 -15.65 -9.95
N PHE A 53 1.24 -14.85 -9.10
CA PHE A 53 0.77 -14.54 -7.76
C PHE A 53 1.00 -13.06 -7.48
N ARG A 54 -0.02 -12.22 -7.61
CA ARG A 54 0.14 -10.76 -7.54
C ARG A 54 -1.10 -10.04 -7.04
N GLU A 55 -0.93 -8.80 -6.63
CA GLU A 55 -2.06 -7.89 -6.39
C GLU A 55 -2.86 -7.67 -7.67
N LEU A 56 -4.20 -7.66 -7.57
CA LEU A 56 -5.07 -7.27 -8.69
C LEU A 56 -4.99 -5.77 -8.94
N MET A 57 -4.96 -4.99 -7.85
CA MET A 57 -4.76 -3.55 -7.85
C MET A 57 -3.48 -3.27 -7.05
N PRO A 58 -2.33 -3.13 -7.72
CA PRO A 58 -1.06 -2.90 -7.06
C PRO A 58 -1.12 -1.69 -6.14
N LEU A 59 -0.58 -1.84 -4.92
CA LEU A 59 -0.44 -0.75 -3.95
C LEU A 59 -1.77 -0.08 -3.55
N ARG A 60 -2.92 -0.72 -3.80
CA ARG A 60 -4.21 -0.26 -3.27
C ARG A 60 -4.26 -0.37 -1.76
N PHE A 61 -3.76 -1.49 -1.24
CA PHE A 61 -3.55 -1.70 0.19
C PHE A 61 -2.04 -1.69 0.43
N ARG A 62 -1.60 -0.90 1.41
CA ARG A 62 -0.20 -0.60 1.64
C ARG A 62 0.20 -0.93 3.07
N ALA A 63 1.38 -1.54 3.19
CA ALA A 63 2.07 -1.71 4.44
C ALA A 63 3.32 -0.83 4.46
N TYR A 64 3.37 0.12 5.41
CA TYR A 64 4.54 0.98 5.61
C TYR A 64 5.45 0.37 6.66
N PHE A 65 6.66 0.05 6.27
CA PHE A 65 7.75 -0.34 7.17
C PHE A 65 8.81 0.76 7.18
N LYS A 66 9.88 0.57 7.94
CA LYS A 66 10.99 1.54 8.08
C LYS A 66 11.59 1.94 6.72
N GLY A 67 11.05 3.00 6.11
CA GLY A 67 11.47 3.55 4.83
C GLY A 67 11.01 2.76 3.59
N GLU A 68 10.18 1.73 3.75
CA GLU A 68 9.80 0.79 2.68
C GLU A 68 8.27 0.66 2.61
N VAL A 69 7.73 0.59 1.39
CA VAL A 69 6.29 0.39 1.16
C VAL A 69 6.08 -0.94 0.48
N LEU A 70 5.30 -1.82 1.12
CA LEU A 70 4.92 -3.10 0.57
C LEU A 70 3.46 -3.05 0.11
N GLY A 71 3.17 -3.75 -0.98
CA GLY A 71 1.81 -4.05 -1.42
C GLY A 71 1.16 -5.08 -0.51
N VAL A 72 -0.16 -5.03 -0.39
CA VAL A 72 -0.92 -5.92 0.49
C VAL A 72 -2.06 -6.58 -0.28
N ALA A 73 -2.09 -7.91 -0.23
CA ALA A 73 -3.22 -8.69 -0.70
C ALA A 73 -3.72 -9.64 0.38
N PHE A 74 -5.00 -9.94 0.33
CA PHE A 74 -5.63 -10.83 1.29
C PHE A 74 -5.85 -12.21 0.65
N GLY A 75 -5.47 -13.27 1.34
CA GLY A 75 -5.57 -14.63 0.81
C GLY A 75 -7.00 -15.10 0.55
N HIS A 76 -8.01 -14.43 1.12
CA HIS A 76 -9.42 -14.68 0.79
C HIS A 76 -9.85 -14.12 -0.58
N GLY A 77 -8.96 -13.44 -1.32
CA GLY A 77 -9.16 -13.08 -2.72
C GLY A 77 -9.64 -11.66 -3.00
N LEU A 78 -9.74 -10.77 -2.00
CA LEU A 78 -10.21 -9.38 -2.20
C LEU A 78 -9.35 -8.56 -3.17
N ASN A 79 -8.04 -8.77 -3.13
CA ASN A 79 -7.06 -8.05 -3.97
C ASN A 79 -5.96 -9.02 -4.46
N LEU A 80 -6.27 -10.30 -4.68
CA LEU A 80 -5.25 -11.28 -5.00
C LEU A 80 -5.57 -12.00 -6.31
N HIS A 81 -4.62 -11.92 -7.25
CA HIS A 81 -4.59 -12.75 -8.44
C HIS A 81 -3.80 -14.02 -8.11
N ASP A 82 -4.52 -15.11 -7.89
CA ASP A 82 -3.97 -16.42 -7.59
C ASP A 82 -4.78 -17.51 -8.34
N PRO A 83 -4.47 -17.78 -9.62
CA PRO A 83 -5.17 -18.76 -10.44
C PRO A 83 -4.95 -20.19 -9.95
N GLN A 84 -3.85 -20.45 -9.21
CA GLN A 84 -3.50 -21.77 -8.69
C GLN A 84 -4.06 -22.03 -7.28
N LYS A 85 -4.72 -21.03 -6.66
CA LYS A 85 -5.34 -21.10 -5.33
C LYS A 85 -4.35 -21.57 -4.25
N LYS A 86 -3.11 -21.09 -4.33
CA LYS A 86 -2.05 -21.36 -3.35
C LYS A 86 -2.18 -20.51 -2.09
N ALA A 87 -2.96 -19.44 -2.13
CA ALA A 87 -3.20 -18.55 -1.01
C ALA A 87 -4.03 -19.23 0.08
N ASP A 88 -3.57 -19.12 1.32
CA ASP A 88 -4.38 -19.43 2.50
C ASP A 88 -5.32 -18.25 2.79
N ARG A 89 -6.61 -18.55 2.92
CA ARG A 89 -7.66 -17.55 3.18
C ARG A 89 -7.50 -16.80 4.49
N LYS A 90 -6.72 -17.32 5.44
CA LYS A 90 -6.48 -16.73 6.76
C LYS A 90 -5.26 -15.80 6.79
N LEU A 91 -4.46 -15.77 5.73
CA LEU A 91 -3.22 -15.01 5.68
C LEU A 91 -3.38 -13.71 4.89
N ILE A 92 -2.54 -12.76 5.26
CA ILE A 92 -2.28 -11.52 4.53
C ILE A 92 -0.91 -11.67 3.87
N TYR A 93 -0.83 -11.30 2.60
CA TYR A 93 0.38 -11.38 1.80
C TYR A 93 0.94 -9.98 1.56
N LEU A 94 2.21 -9.81 1.90
CA LEU A 94 2.98 -8.59 1.67
C LEU A 94 3.87 -8.78 0.44
N PHE A 95 3.82 -7.82 -0.48
CA PHE A 95 4.55 -7.84 -1.74
C PHE A 95 5.62 -6.75 -1.71
N ARG A 96 6.88 -7.16 -1.86
CA ARG A 96 7.97 -6.27 -2.22
C ARG A 96 8.23 -6.42 -3.71
N ASP A 97 8.31 -5.30 -4.43
CA ASP A 97 8.52 -5.27 -5.89
C ASP A 97 7.51 -6.16 -6.65
N GLY A 98 6.22 -6.06 -6.30
CA GLY A 98 5.13 -6.92 -6.80
C GLY A 98 4.91 -6.90 -8.33
N ASP A 99 5.53 -5.97 -9.02
CA ASP A 99 5.52 -5.80 -10.46
C ASP A 99 6.83 -6.19 -11.16
N ALA A 100 7.88 -6.54 -10.41
CA ALA A 100 9.20 -6.87 -10.93
C ALA A 100 9.53 -8.37 -10.83
N THR A 101 10.57 -8.79 -11.54
CA THR A 101 11.12 -10.15 -11.45
C THR A 101 11.83 -10.44 -10.13
N SER A 102 12.14 -9.39 -9.35
CA SER A 102 12.66 -9.48 -7.98
C SER A 102 11.56 -9.62 -6.92
N CYS A 103 10.31 -9.87 -7.33
CA CYS A 103 9.18 -9.91 -6.41
C CYS A 103 9.41 -10.88 -5.24
N THR A 104 9.22 -10.35 -4.04
CA THR A 104 9.30 -11.13 -2.79
C THR A 104 7.97 -11.07 -2.07
N VAL A 105 7.50 -12.23 -1.63
CA VAL A 105 6.23 -12.40 -0.92
C VAL A 105 6.50 -12.84 0.50
N LEU A 106 5.87 -12.15 1.45
CA LEU A 106 5.79 -12.56 2.86
C LEU A 106 4.34 -12.85 3.22
N SER A 107 4.14 -13.77 4.13
CA SER A 107 2.84 -14.07 4.72
C SER A 107 2.84 -13.67 6.20
N ILE A 108 1.72 -13.10 6.63
CA ILE A 108 1.44 -12.74 8.03
C ILE A 108 0.01 -13.15 8.38
N THR A 109 -0.26 -13.35 9.67
CA THR A 109 -1.61 -13.54 10.19
C THR A 109 -2.31 -12.19 10.43
N ASN A 110 -3.62 -12.23 10.70
CA ASN A 110 -4.35 -11.04 11.13
C ASN A 110 -3.85 -10.55 12.50
N GLU A 111 -3.48 -11.47 13.39
CA GLU A 111 -2.90 -11.18 14.69
C GLU A 111 -1.56 -10.45 14.55
N ASP A 112 -0.68 -10.92 13.66
CA ASP A 112 0.60 -10.25 13.37
C ASP A 112 0.38 -8.83 12.85
N ALA A 113 -0.59 -8.64 11.95
CA ALA A 113 -0.93 -7.31 11.42
C ALA A 113 -1.41 -6.36 12.54
N ARG A 114 -2.18 -6.86 13.52
CA ARG A 114 -2.58 -6.08 14.69
C ARG A 114 -1.39 -5.70 15.55
N VAL A 115 -0.51 -6.64 15.88
CA VAL A 115 0.70 -6.37 16.67
C VAL A 115 1.61 -5.35 15.98
N LEU A 116 1.77 -5.46 14.65
CA LEU A 116 2.58 -4.51 13.87
C LEU A 116 2.01 -3.09 13.91
N ASN A 117 0.68 -2.96 13.91
CA ASN A 117 -0.03 -1.68 14.03
C ASN A 117 -0.04 -1.12 15.45
N ASP A 118 -0.15 -1.97 16.47
CA ASP A 118 -0.14 -1.55 17.88
C ASP A 118 1.26 -1.11 18.34
N ALA A 119 2.33 -1.64 17.71
CA ALA A 119 3.71 -1.22 17.94
C ALA A 119 4.06 0.17 17.35
N GLN A 120 3.06 0.93 16.91
CA GLN A 120 3.21 2.30 16.43
C GLN A 120 3.34 3.27 17.61
N PRO A 121 4.35 4.17 17.65
CA PRO A 121 4.22 5.38 18.44
C PRO A 121 3.06 6.19 17.85
N GLU A 122 2.11 6.61 18.69
CA GLU A 122 0.87 7.32 18.34
C GLU A 122 1.13 8.44 17.32
N THR A 123 1.03 8.13 16.03
CA THR A 123 1.07 9.15 14.98
C THR A 123 -0.34 9.31 14.47
N ALA A 124 -1.04 10.19 15.18
CA ALA A 124 -2.20 10.97 14.78
C ALA A 124 -2.88 10.49 13.49
N ALA A 125 -3.91 9.65 13.65
CA ALA A 125 -5.05 9.72 12.76
C ALA A 125 -5.55 11.18 12.77
N GLY A 126 -5.73 11.73 11.57
CA GLY A 126 -5.75 13.16 11.28
C GLY A 126 -6.64 14.03 12.18
N ALA A 127 -6.16 15.26 12.33
CA ALA A 127 -6.88 16.43 12.78
C ALA A 127 -8.32 16.50 12.23
N GLY A 128 -9.28 16.27 13.12
CA GLY A 128 -10.60 16.89 13.07
C GLY A 128 -10.60 18.10 14.01
N ALA A 129 -10.76 19.28 13.44
CA ALA A 129 -10.75 20.56 14.14
C ALA A 129 -11.66 20.59 15.38
N LYS A 130 -11.09 20.99 16.53
CA LYS A 130 -11.85 21.73 17.56
C LYS A 130 -11.71 23.22 17.26
N PRO A 131 -12.84 23.94 17.17
CA PRO A 131 -12.93 25.21 17.85
C PRO A 131 -14.17 25.24 18.74
N GLY A 132 -14.01 25.70 19.99
CA GLY A 132 -15.14 26.10 20.83
C GLY A 132 -15.36 25.26 22.09
N GLY A 133 -14.40 25.31 23.02
CA GLY A 133 -14.70 25.04 24.43
C GLY A 133 -15.16 26.33 25.10
N THR A 134 -16.47 26.47 25.33
CA THR A 134 -17.02 27.51 26.21
C THR A 134 -16.62 27.20 27.66
N PRO A 135 -16.04 28.14 28.44
CA PRO A 135 -15.73 27.90 29.84
C PRO A 135 -17.02 27.88 30.69
N PRO A 136 -17.08 27.08 31.78
CA PRO A 136 -18.21 27.13 32.70
C PRO A 136 -18.12 28.42 33.54
N GLY A 137 -19.09 29.31 33.36
CA GLY A 137 -19.30 30.46 34.23
C GLY A 137 -19.75 30.00 35.61
N ARG A 138 -18.97 30.34 36.64
CA ARG A 138 -19.44 30.45 38.02
C ARG A 138 -19.97 31.87 38.21
N TYR A 139 -21.23 32.02 38.59
CA TYR A 139 -21.75 33.05 39.50
C TYR A 139 -23.04 32.52 40.11
#